data_AF-A0A355TR41-F1
#
_entry.id   AF-A0A355TR41-F1
#
_cell.length_a   1.000
_cell.length_b   1.000
_cell.length_c   1.000
_cell.angle_alpha   90.00
_cell.angle_beta   90.00
_cell.angle_gamma   90.00
#
_symmetry.space_group_name_H-M   'P 1'
#
loop_
_entity.id
_entity.type
_entity.pdbx_description
1 polymer ?
#
loop_
_entity_poly.entity_id
_entity_poly.type
_entity_poly.pdbx_seq_one_letter_code
_entity_poly.pdbx_strand_id
1 'polypeptide(L)'
;MIIGIDLGTTNCALAWADPEAISTQAKVAKETPPINHFAVPQLTYPATVEPRKTLPSFLYFPGSHELPAHSIELPWDKEAKDIVGYMAREQGAKVPHRVVSSAKSWLSSEQVD
;
A
#
# COMPACT_ATOMS: atom_id res chain seq x y z
N MET A 1 19.43 4.79 -2.77
CA MET A 1 18.03 4.77 -3.26
C MET A 1 17.22 5.81 -2.49
N ILE A 2 16.46 6.64 -3.19
CA ILE A 2 15.47 7.55 -2.59
C ILE A 2 14.09 6.97 -2.88
N ILE A 3 13.23 6.92 -1.87
CA ILE A 3 11.86 6.40 -1.97
C ILE A 3 10.88 7.55 -1.72
N GLY A 4 9.92 7.70 -2.63
CA GLY A 4 8.78 8.60 -2.48
C GLY A 4 7.51 7.82 -2.21
N ILE A 5 6.85 8.11 -1.08
CA ILE A 5 5.56 7.53 -0.72
C ILE A 5 4.52 8.63 -0.77
N ASP A 6 3.54 8.49 -1.66
CA ASP A 6 2.30 9.26 -1.59
C ASP A 6 1.28 8.46 -0.78
N LEU A 7 0.96 8.95 0.42
CA LEU A 7 -0.09 8.39 1.27
C LEU A 7 -1.38 9.13 0.95
N GLY A 8 -2.23 8.58 0.10
CA GLY A 8 -3.54 9.14 -0.21
C GLY A 8 -4.66 8.59 0.69
N THR A 9 -5.81 9.26 0.65
CA THR A 9 -7.02 8.82 1.38
C THR A 9 -7.64 7.57 0.75
N THR A 10 -7.53 7.40 -0.57
CA THR A 10 -8.09 6.26 -1.32
C THR A 10 -7.03 5.28 -1.80
N ASN A 11 -5.88 5.78 -2.27
CA ASN A 11 -4.78 4.97 -2.74
C ASN A 11 -3.45 5.59 -2.30
N CYS A 12 -2.47 4.73 -2.03
CA CYS A 12 -1.07 5.06 -1.92
C CYS A 12 -0.33 4.73 -3.21
N ALA A 13 0.70 5.51 -3.52
CA ALA A 13 1.61 5.25 -4.63
C ALA A 13 3.06 5.24 -4.12
N LEU A 14 3.88 4.39 -4.73
CA LEU A 14 5.29 4.26 -4.40
C LEU A 14 6.15 4.51 -5.63
N ALA A 15 7.17 5.33 -5.46
CA ALA A 15 8.15 5.62 -6.49
C ALA A 15 9.56 5.60 -5.90
N TRP A 16 10.56 5.40 -6.74
CA TRP A 16 11.95 5.44 -6.33
C TRP A 16 12.84 6.10 -7.40
N ALA A 17 13.95 6.65 -6.94
CA ALA A 17 15.01 7.20 -7.79
C ALA A 17 16.38 6.72 -7.29
N ASP A 18 17.29 6.52 -8.23
CA ASP A 18 18.70 6.24 -7.93
C ASP A 18 19.43 7.56 -7.63
N PRO A 19 20.01 7.75 -6.43
CA PRO A 19 20.80 8.94 -6.11
C PRO A 19 21.93 9.22 -7.11
N GLU A 20 22.53 8.18 -7.70
CA GLU A 20 23.63 8.37 -8.66
C GLU A 20 23.13 8.91 -10.01
N ALA A 21 21.90 8.55 -10.40
CA ALA A 21 21.22 9.16 -11.55
C ALA A 21 20.82 10.63 -11.28
N ILE A 22 20.80 11.05 -10.01
CA ILE A 22 20.67 12.46 -9.58
C ILE A 22 22.06 13.10 -9.53
N SER A 23 22.81 12.99 -10.64
CA SER A 23 24.15 13.56 -10.72
C SER A 23 24.12 15.09 -10.73
N THR A 24 25.24 15.72 -10.37
CA THR A 24 25.42 17.18 -10.49
C THR A 24 25.21 17.71 -11.91
N GLN A 25 25.42 16.88 -12.94
CA GLN A 25 25.18 17.25 -14.35
C GLN A 25 23.68 17.37 -14.67
N ALA A 26 22.83 16.49 -14.13
CA ALA A 26 21.37 16.60 -14.26
C ALA A 26 20.82 17.88 -13.60
N LYS A 27 21.41 18.30 -12.47
CA LYS A 27 21.07 19.57 -11.79
C LYS A 27 21.43 20.81 -12.62
N VAL A 28 22.52 20.76 -13.39
CA VAL A 28 22.94 21.86 -14.29
C VAL A 28 22.03 21.96 -15.51
N ALA A 29 21.55 20.83 -16.02
CA ALA A 29 20.61 20.76 -17.15
C ALA A 29 19.15 21.05 -16.77
N LYS A 30 18.81 21.18 -15.48
CA LYS A 30 17.43 21.22 -14.93
C LYS A 30 16.57 20.03 -15.38
N GLU A 31 17.18 18.90 -15.69
CA GLU A 31 16.45 17.70 -16.06
C GLU A 31 15.97 17.00 -14.79
N THR A 32 14.70 16.59 -14.80
CA THR A 32 14.16 15.79 -13.69
C THR A 32 14.75 14.39 -13.83
N PRO A 33 15.44 13.86 -12.80
CA PRO A 33 15.98 12.51 -12.84
C PRO A 33 14.84 11.50 -13.07
N PRO A 34 15.09 10.36 -13.75
CA PRO A 34 14.05 9.39 -14.05
C PRO A 34 13.44 8.85 -12.74
N ILE A 35 12.13 9.08 -12.57
CA ILE A 35 11.35 8.56 -11.45
C ILE A 35 10.76 7.21 -11.87
N ASN A 36 11.09 6.17 -11.12
CA ASN A 36 10.59 4.83 -11.38
C ASN A 36 9.38 4.53 -10.51
N HIS A 37 8.29 4.09 -11.12
CA HIS A 37 7.14 3.57 -10.37
C HIS A 37 7.48 2.22 -9.75
N PHE A 38 7.07 2.05 -8.50
CA PHE A 38 7.17 0.76 -7.81
C PHE A 38 5.81 0.08 -7.83
N ALA A 39 5.71 -1.06 -8.52
CA ALA A 39 4.51 -1.88 -8.48
C ALA A 39 4.46 -2.64 -7.14
N VAL A 40 3.48 -2.31 -6.29
CA VAL A 40 3.37 -2.81 -4.92
C VAL A 40 2.76 -4.22 -4.93
N PRO A 41 3.53 -5.26 -4.53
CA PRO A 41 2.98 -6.60 -4.36
C PRO A 41 2.00 -6.61 -3.18
N GLN A 42 0.80 -7.11 -3.41
CA GLN A 42 -0.27 -7.14 -2.41
C GLN A 42 -1.19 -8.32 -2.68
N LEU A 43 -1.92 -8.76 -1.65
CA LEU A 43 -2.94 -9.77 -1.81
C LEU A 43 -4.06 -9.22 -2.71
N THR A 44 -4.35 -9.93 -3.80
CA THR A 44 -5.48 -9.64 -4.70
C THR A 44 -6.60 -10.68 -4.57
N TYR A 45 -6.24 -11.86 -4.09
CA TYR A 45 -7.11 -12.97 -3.73
C TYR A 45 -6.45 -13.77 -2.59
N PRO A 46 -7.18 -14.59 -1.80
CA PRO A 46 -6.61 -15.59 -0.90
C PRO A 46 -5.35 -16.28 -1.47
N ALA A 47 -4.25 -16.23 -0.72
CA ALA A 47 -2.94 -16.81 -1.04
C ALA A 47 -2.32 -16.33 -2.37
N THR A 48 -2.84 -15.24 -2.95
CA THR A 48 -2.42 -14.73 -4.27
C THR A 48 -1.88 -13.32 -4.14
N VAL A 49 -0.57 -13.17 -4.28
CA VAL A 49 0.13 -11.88 -4.24
C VAL A 49 0.49 -11.45 -5.65
N GLU A 50 0.00 -10.28 -6.05
CA GLU A 50 0.27 -9.71 -7.37
C GLU A 50 0.73 -8.26 -7.27
N PRO A 51 1.62 -7.80 -8.17
CA PRO A 51 2.01 -6.41 -8.23
C PRO A 51 0.86 -5.54 -8.80
N ARG A 52 0.58 -4.41 -8.15
CA ARG A 52 -0.34 -3.38 -8.65
C ARG A 52 0.34 -2.01 -8.66
N LYS A 53 -0.11 -1.12 -9.56
CA LYS A 53 0.45 0.24 -9.69
C LYS A 53 0.27 1.09 -8.43
N THR A 54 -0.79 0.85 -7.68
CA THR A 54 -1.14 1.54 -6.44
C THR A 54 -1.55 0.55 -5.36
N LEU A 55 -1.49 0.97 -4.11
CA LEU A 55 -1.98 0.23 -2.96
C LEU A 55 -3.22 0.94 -2.43
N PRO A 56 -4.44 0.36 -2.51
CA PRO A 56 -5.62 0.96 -1.90
C PRO A 56 -5.42 1.23 -0.39
N SER A 57 -5.87 2.39 0.09
CA SER A 57 -5.74 2.82 1.49
C SER A 57 -6.78 2.16 2.40
N PHE A 58 -6.73 0.83 2.46
CA PHE A 58 -7.65 -0.04 3.20
C PHE A 58 -6.86 -1.02 4.06
N LEU A 59 -7.32 -1.20 5.29
CA LEU A 59 -6.83 -2.20 6.24
C LEU A 59 -8.02 -3.06 6.70
N TYR A 60 -7.91 -4.38 6.57
CA TYR A 60 -8.99 -5.31 6.85
C TYR A 60 -8.58 -6.33 7.93
N PHE A 61 -9.47 -6.56 8.90
CA PHE A 61 -9.25 -7.46 10.03
C PHE A 61 -10.14 -8.71 9.92
N PRO A 62 -9.65 -9.81 9.32
CA PRO A 62 -10.47 -11.00 9.10
C PRO A 62 -10.92 -11.65 10.41
N GLY A 63 -12.11 -12.24 10.41
CA GLY A 63 -12.58 -13.10 11.49
C GLY A 63 -11.85 -14.46 11.52
N SER A 64 -11.85 -15.13 12.68
CA SER A 64 -11.14 -16.40 12.90
C SER A 64 -11.55 -17.55 11.96
N HIS A 65 -12.76 -17.50 11.40
CA HIS A 65 -13.32 -18.52 10.50
C HIS A 65 -13.75 -17.95 9.14
N GLU A 66 -13.35 -16.71 8.85
CA GLU A 66 -13.83 -16.00 7.66
C GLU A 66 -13.07 -16.40 6.40
N LEU A 67 -11.75 -16.57 6.53
CA LEU A 67 -10.85 -16.88 5.43
C LEU A 67 -10.16 -18.23 5.70
N PRO A 68 -9.76 -18.97 4.64
CA PRO A 68 -9.00 -20.20 4.82
C PRO A 68 -7.71 -19.96 5.60
N ALA A 69 -7.25 -20.97 6.33
CA ALA A 69 -5.96 -20.91 7.01
C ALA A 69 -4.84 -20.57 6.01
N HIS A 70 -3.86 -19.79 6.46
CA HIS A 70 -2.70 -19.37 5.65
C HIS A 70 -3.02 -18.53 4.40
N SER A 71 -4.29 -18.15 4.20
CA SER A 71 -4.71 -17.42 2.99
C SER A 71 -4.33 -15.95 2.95
N ILE A 72 -3.86 -15.40 4.07
CA ILE A 72 -3.39 -14.02 4.15
C ILE A 72 -1.88 -13.92 4.38
N GLU A 73 -1.17 -15.07 4.37
CA GLU A 73 0.28 -15.06 4.45
C GLU A 73 0.88 -14.33 3.26
N LEU A 74 1.90 -13.54 3.55
CA LEU A 74 2.73 -12.87 2.56
C LEU A 74 4.08 -13.60 2.44
N PRO A 75 4.76 -13.49 1.29
CA PRO A 75 6.12 -14.01 1.14
C PRO A 75 7.12 -13.48 2.18
N TRP A 76 6.86 -12.29 2.72
CA TRP A 76 7.68 -11.61 3.73
C TRP A 76 7.04 -11.57 5.14
N ASP A 77 5.80 -12.03 5.30
CA ASP A 77 5.12 -12.09 6.60
C ASP A 77 4.17 -13.29 6.66
N LYS A 78 4.62 -14.33 7.37
CA LYS A 78 3.89 -15.59 7.55
C LYS A 78 2.89 -15.56 8.69
N GLU A 79 2.93 -14.54 9.53
CA GLU A 79 2.05 -14.40 10.70
C GLU A 79 1.12 -13.20 10.56
N ALA A 80 0.89 -12.74 9.32
CA ALA A 80 0.02 -11.62 9.00
C ALA A 80 -1.36 -11.80 9.67
N LYS A 81 -1.81 -10.75 10.39
CA LYS A 81 -3.07 -10.73 11.14
C LYS A 81 -4.15 -9.89 10.47
N ASP A 82 -3.74 -9.06 9.51
CA ASP A 82 -4.56 -8.14 8.77
C ASP A 82 -4.17 -8.16 7.29
N ILE A 83 -5.00 -7.52 6.47
CA ILE A 83 -4.79 -7.40 5.03
C ILE A 83 -4.76 -5.91 4.69
N VAL A 84 -3.78 -5.50 3.89
CA VAL A 84 -3.70 -4.15 3.33
C VAL A 84 -3.91 -4.16 1.82
N GLY A 85 -4.44 -3.06 1.28
CA GLY A 85 -4.51 -2.87 -0.18
C GLY A 85 -5.74 -3.46 -0.85
N TYR A 86 -5.52 -4.10 -2.00
CA TYR A 86 -6.59 -4.55 -2.89
C TYR A 86 -7.55 -5.52 -2.22
N MET A 87 -7.07 -6.66 -1.72
CA MET A 87 -7.94 -7.63 -1.07
C MET A 87 -8.63 -7.06 0.17
N ALA A 88 -7.99 -6.13 0.90
CA ALA A 88 -8.61 -5.44 2.02
C ALA A 88 -9.84 -4.60 1.58
N ARG A 89 -9.74 -3.89 0.46
CA ARG A 89 -10.85 -3.17 -0.17
C ARG A 89 -11.96 -4.13 -0.60
N GLU A 90 -11.62 -5.23 -1.27
CA GLU A 90 -12.59 -6.19 -1.78
C GLU A 90 -13.33 -6.93 -0.64
N GLN A 91 -12.64 -7.29 0.44
CA GLN A 91 -13.27 -7.92 1.61
C GLN A 91 -14.04 -6.90 2.44
N GLY A 92 -13.51 -5.69 2.61
CA GLY A 92 -14.20 -4.59 3.30
C GLY A 92 -15.53 -4.23 2.63
N ALA A 93 -15.64 -4.34 1.31
CA ALA A 93 -16.92 -4.16 0.62
C ALA A 93 -17.96 -5.23 0.99
N LYS A 94 -17.54 -6.45 1.33
CA LYS A 94 -18.41 -7.56 1.75
C LYS A 94 -18.72 -7.54 3.24
N VAL A 95 -17.75 -7.12 4.07
CA VAL A 95 -17.85 -7.10 5.52
C VAL A 95 -17.44 -5.71 6.06
N PRO A 96 -18.28 -4.68 5.89
CA PRO A 96 -17.89 -3.28 6.13
C PRO A 96 -17.51 -2.94 7.57
N HIS A 97 -17.92 -3.74 8.55
CA HIS A 97 -17.59 -3.50 9.96
C HIS A 97 -16.18 -4.00 10.35
N ARG A 98 -15.44 -4.62 9.42
CA ARG A 98 -14.07 -5.15 9.64
C ARG A 98 -12.98 -4.39 8.90
N VAL A 99 -13.33 -3.26 8.28
CA VAL A 99 -12.40 -2.49 7.46
C VAL A 99 -12.19 -1.09 8.03
N VAL A 100 -10.94 -0.64 7.98
CA VAL A 100 -10.55 0.75 8.20
C VAL A 100 -10.15 1.32 6.84
N SER A 101 -10.76 2.42 6.46
CA SER A 101 -10.46 3.17 5.23
C SER A 101 -10.41 4.66 5.51
N SER A 102 -9.82 5.44 4.60
CA SER A 102 -9.74 6.90 4.72
C SER A 102 -9.02 7.39 5.99
N ALA A 103 -8.18 6.56 6.62
CA ALA A 103 -7.49 6.89 7.88
C ALA A 103 -6.70 8.20 7.81
N LYS A 104 -6.15 8.55 6.64
CA LYS A 104 -5.48 9.84 6.41
C LYS A 104 -6.35 11.06 6.67
N SER A 105 -7.66 10.99 6.46
CA SER A 105 -8.58 12.10 6.73
C SER A 105 -8.81 12.33 8.23
N TRP A 106 -8.48 11.35 9.07
CA TRP A 106 -8.64 11.40 10.52
C TRP A 106 -7.33 11.70 11.24
N LEU A 107 -6.20 11.49 10.58
CA LEU A 107 -4.87 11.79 11.10
C LEU A 107 -4.76 13.29 11.44
N SER A 108 -4.58 13.59 12.72
CA SER A 108 -4.48 14.96 13.25
C SER A 108 -5.73 15.82 13.01
N SER A 109 -6.91 15.19 13.01
CA SER A 109 -8.18 15.90 13.07
C SER A 109 -8.48 16.29 14.52
N GLU A 110 -8.65 17.59 14.78
CA GLU A 110 -8.97 18.13 16.12
C GLU A 110 -10.24 17.54 16.75
N GLN A 111 -11.11 16.91 15.97
CA GLN A 111 -12.36 16.31 16.44
C GLN A 111 -12.19 14.88 16.96
N VAL A 112 -11.00 14.28 16.78
CA VAL A 112 -10.70 12.88 17.10
C VAL A 112 -9.49 12.71 18.03
N ASP A 113 -8.66 13.75 18.20
CA ASP A 113 -7.55 13.79 19.17
C ASP A 113 -8.01 14.05 20.62
#